data_AF-A0A7C2HMN3-F1
#
_entry.id   AF-A0A7C2HMN3-F1
#
_cell.length_a   1.000
_cell.length_b   1.000
_cell.length_c   1.000
_cell.angle_alpha   90.00
_cell.angle_beta   90.00
_cell.angle_gamma   90.00
#
_symmetry.space_group_name_H-M   'P 1'
#
loop_
_entity.id
_entity.type
_entity.pdbx_description
1 polymer ?
#
loop_
_entity_poly.entity_id
_entity_poly.type
_entity_poly.pdbx_seq_one_letter_code
_entity_poly.pdbx_strand_id
1 'polypeptide(L)'
;MKIMAKILVLCIDRDNDLGEKAGVKGPVVGERACLNAAKQLLLADPTESDGNAIYAAVKLKRSLPDSQVAILTGDKELGLKSDVAIREQLRDVLKKTNAKEAIVVSDGTSDEVVLPVIQSLLPITSVQRVVVRQSENVETSYYLIKSYWKELLSKPEKARVILGLPAIALIILA
;
A
#
# COMPACT_ATOMS: atom_id res chain seq x y z
N MET A 1 -14.37 23.85 13.40
CA MET A 1 -14.19 24.62 12.15
C MET A 1 -14.49 23.68 10.99
N LYS A 2 -15.53 23.93 10.18
CA LYS A 2 -15.84 23.08 8.99
C LYS A 2 -14.74 23.32 7.96
N ILE A 3 -14.05 22.27 7.55
CA ILE A 3 -13.06 22.33 6.47
C ILE A 3 -13.83 22.01 5.21
N MET A 4 -14.19 23.01 4.40
CA MET A 4 -14.88 22.77 3.14
C MET A 4 -13.85 22.36 2.10
N ALA A 5 -13.92 21.11 1.64
CA ALA A 5 -13.09 20.61 0.55
C ALA A 5 -13.98 19.82 -0.43
N LYS A 6 -13.80 20.04 -1.72
CA LYS A 6 -14.52 19.30 -2.76
C LYS A 6 -13.91 17.91 -2.97
N ILE A 7 -12.58 17.82 -2.87
CA ILE A 7 -11.81 16.59 -3.12
C ILE A 7 -11.26 16.05 -1.79
N LEU A 8 -11.43 14.75 -1.54
CA LEU A 8 -10.80 14.04 -0.43
C LEU A 8 -9.70 13.12 -0.97
N VAL A 9 -8.44 13.44 -0.65
CA VAL A 9 -7.32 12.53 -0.88
C VAL A 9 -7.28 11.53 0.27
N LEU A 10 -7.54 10.26 -0.04
CA LEU A 10 -7.63 9.18 0.94
C LEU A 10 -6.41 8.29 0.87
N CYS A 11 -5.69 8.16 1.97
CA CYS A 11 -4.76 7.05 2.20
C CYS A 11 -5.50 5.97 2.99
N ILE A 12 -5.26 4.71 2.68
CA ILE A 12 -5.91 3.56 3.32
C ILE A 12 -4.81 2.71 3.91
N ASP A 13 -4.94 2.36 5.18
CA ASP A 13 -4.11 1.38 5.89
C ASP A 13 -5.07 0.29 6.36
N ARG A 14 -5.21 -0.77 5.58
CA ARG A 14 -6.30 -1.74 5.76
C ARG A 14 -6.04 -2.72 6.91
N ASP A 15 -4.81 -3.10 7.15
CA ASP A 15 -4.37 -3.95 8.27
C ASP A 15 -4.05 -3.16 9.55
N ASN A 16 -4.27 -1.85 9.54
CA ASN A 16 -4.14 -0.99 10.72
C ASN A 16 -2.71 -0.94 11.27
N ASP A 17 -1.70 -1.00 10.40
CA ASP A 17 -0.30 -0.87 10.78
C ASP A 17 -0.01 0.48 11.46
N LEU A 18 -0.70 1.54 11.06
CA LEU A 18 -0.64 2.84 11.72
C LEU A 18 -1.12 2.77 13.20
N GLY A 19 -2.14 1.96 13.45
CA GLY A 19 -2.67 1.73 14.80
C GLY A 19 -1.80 0.77 15.62
N GLU A 20 -1.40 -0.34 15.03
CA GLU A 20 -0.66 -1.43 15.71
C GLU A 20 0.81 -1.05 15.95
N LYS A 21 1.49 -0.44 14.98
CA LYS A 21 2.93 -0.10 15.08
C LYS A 21 3.16 1.28 15.68
N ALA A 22 2.33 2.26 15.33
CA ALA A 22 2.53 3.66 15.72
C ALA A 22 1.58 4.16 16.82
N GLY A 23 0.57 3.38 17.22
CA GLY A 23 -0.43 3.80 18.22
C GLY A 23 -1.35 4.93 17.77
N VAL A 24 -1.37 5.24 16.47
CA VAL A 24 -2.15 6.34 15.90
C VAL A 24 -3.51 5.80 15.44
N LYS A 25 -4.58 6.26 16.09
CA LYS A 25 -5.94 5.81 15.78
C LYS A 25 -6.54 6.57 14.59
N GLY A 26 -7.10 5.83 13.64
CA GLY A 26 -7.92 6.37 12.56
C GLY A 26 -9.30 6.86 13.03
N PRO A 27 -9.97 7.75 12.26
CA PRO A 27 -9.45 8.38 11.06
C PRO A 27 -8.56 9.58 11.40
N VAL A 28 -7.47 9.74 10.66
CA VAL A 28 -6.58 10.91 10.77
C VAL A 28 -6.93 11.90 9.68
N VAL A 29 -7.33 13.12 10.03
CA VAL A 29 -7.80 14.11 9.05
C VAL A 29 -6.95 15.37 9.08
N GLY A 30 -6.53 15.80 7.90
CA GLY A 30 -5.82 17.06 7.68
C GLY A 30 -4.30 16.89 7.61
N GLU A 31 -3.69 17.76 6.83
CA GLU A 31 -2.28 17.66 6.43
C GLU A 31 -1.30 17.50 7.60
N ARG A 32 -1.42 18.35 8.63
CA ARG A 32 -0.52 18.29 9.80
C ARG A 32 -0.68 16.99 10.59
N ALA A 33 -1.91 16.49 10.71
CA ALA A 33 -2.19 15.25 11.43
C ALA A 33 -1.64 14.05 10.65
N CYS A 34 -1.87 14.00 9.33
CA CYS A 34 -1.36 12.94 8.47
C CYS A 34 0.18 12.92 8.42
N LEU A 35 0.84 14.08 8.34
CA LEU A 35 2.31 14.15 8.38
C LEU A 35 2.88 13.64 9.71
N ASN A 36 2.23 13.97 10.84
CA ASN A 36 2.64 13.47 12.15
C ASN A 36 2.41 11.96 12.28
N ALA A 37 1.32 11.43 11.71
CA ALA A 37 1.02 10.01 11.67
C ALA A 37 2.08 9.23 10.87
N ALA A 38 2.40 9.68 9.66
CA ALA A 38 3.46 9.10 8.84
C ALA A 38 4.82 9.12 9.55
N LYS A 39 5.15 10.24 10.20
CA LYS A 39 6.40 10.36 10.97
C LYS A 39 6.44 9.33 12.11
N GLN A 40 5.35 9.16 12.86
CA GLN A 40 5.31 8.19 13.94
C GLN A 40 5.45 6.76 13.43
N LEU A 41 4.76 6.42 12.33
CA LEU A 41 4.87 5.10 11.71
C LEU A 41 6.28 4.80 11.24
N LEU A 42 6.91 5.68 10.46
CA LEU A 42 8.27 5.43 9.96
C LEU A 42 9.35 5.52 11.04
N LEU A 43 9.08 6.17 12.18
CA LEU A 43 9.96 6.11 13.35
C LEU A 43 9.84 4.77 14.10
N ALA A 44 8.64 4.17 14.10
CA ALA A 44 8.40 2.86 14.71
C ALA A 44 8.89 1.72 13.82
N ASP A 45 8.61 1.80 12.51
CA ASP A 45 9.00 0.83 11.50
C ASP A 45 9.38 1.57 10.18
N PRO A 46 10.68 1.81 9.95
CA PRO A 46 11.15 2.45 8.72
C PRO A 46 10.94 1.63 7.44
N THR A 47 10.60 0.34 7.57
CA THR A 47 10.41 -0.55 6.42
C THR A 47 9.00 -0.46 5.84
N GLU A 48 8.07 0.16 6.57
CA GLU A 48 6.66 0.22 6.22
C GLU A 48 6.39 1.10 4.98
N SER A 49 5.62 0.58 4.02
CA SER A 49 5.24 1.30 2.81
C SER A 49 4.11 2.28 3.04
N ASP A 50 3.21 2.05 4.00
CA ASP A 50 2.10 2.95 4.34
C ASP A 50 2.58 4.38 4.65
N GLY A 51 3.71 4.49 5.37
CA GLY A 51 4.29 5.80 5.71
C GLY A 51 4.60 6.64 4.47
N ASN A 52 5.09 5.99 3.41
CA ASN A 52 5.36 6.65 2.12
C ASN A 52 4.07 6.95 1.35
N ALA A 53 3.06 6.07 1.42
CA ALA A 53 1.75 6.34 0.83
C ALA A 53 1.09 7.58 1.46
N ILE A 54 1.20 7.75 2.78
CA ILE A 54 0.70 8.94 3.49
C ILE A 54 1.43 10.20 3.00
N TYR A 55 2.76 10.17 2.87
CA TYR A 55 3.51 11.31 2.32
C TYR A 55 3.10 11.63 0.88
N ALA A 56 2.85 10.62 0.06
CA ALA A 56 2.36 10.80 -1.30
C ALA A 56 0.95 11.41 -1.33
N ALA A 57 0.05 11.00 -0.44
CA ALA A 57 -1.27 11.59 -0.28
C ALA A 57 -1.21 13.07 0.12
N VAL A 58 -0.33 13.43 1.05
CA VAL A 58 -0.10 14.83 1.43
C VAL A 58 0.47 15.63 0.26
N LYS A 59 1.44 15.08 -0.47
CA LYS A 59 2.00 15.72 -1.68
C LYS A 59 0.93 15.98 -2.73
N LEU A 60 0.05 15.00 -2.98
CA LEU A 60 -1.05 15.13 -3.92
C LEU A 60 -2.06 16.20 -3.48
N LYS A 61 -2.46 16.19 -2.21
CA LYS A 61 -3.33 17.23 -1.63
C LYS A 61 -2.75 18.62 -1.87
N ARG A 62 -1.44 18.83 -1.67
CA ARG A 62 -0.80 20.15 -1.91
C ARG A 62 -0.88 20.62 -3.35
N SER A 63 -0.97 19.70 -4.31
CA SER A 63 -1.11 20.03 -5.74
C SER A 63 -2.55 20.30 -6.19
N LEU A 64 -3.54 20.07 -5.32
CA LEU A 64 -4.96 20.18 -5.65
C LEU A 64 -5.63 21.32 -4.88
N PRO A 65 -6.32 22.26 -5.56
CA PRO A 65 -7.15 23.26 -4.89
C PRO A 65 -8.36 22.62 -4.21
N ASP A 66 -8.89 23.27 -3.17
CA ASP A 66 -10.10 22.85 -2.44
C ASP A 66 -10.11 21.36 -2.04
N SER A 67 -8.95 20.86 -1.60
CA SER A 67 -8.74 19.47 -1.25
C SER A 67 -8.38 19.29 0.22
N GLN A 68 -8.74 18.13 0.76
CA GLN A 68 -8.36 17.69 2.10
C GLN A 68 -7.77 16.29 2.04
N VAL A 69 -6.87 15.96 2.97
CA VAL A 69 -6.30 14.62 3.10
C VAL A 69 -6.83 13.93 4.35
N ALA A 70 -7.08 12.63 4.27
CA ALA A 70 -7.37 11.78 5.42
C ALA A 70 -6.74 10.39 5.26
N ILE A 71 -6.49 9.75 6.40
CA ILE A 71 -6.07 8.35 6.50
C ILE A 71 -7.21 7.60 7.17
N LEU A 72 -7.62 6.49 6.56
CA LEU A 72 -8.56 5.55 7.14
C LEU A 72 -7.79 4.29 7.54
N THR A 73 -8.01 3.83 8.76
CA THR A 73 -7.38 2.59 9.25
C THR A 73 -8.41 1.48 9.37
N GLY A 74 -8.03 0.26 9.02
CA GLY A 74 -8.88 -0.91 9.13
C GLY A 74 -8.70 -1.63 10.45
N ASP A 75 -8.51 -2.94 10.37
CA ASP A 75 -8.30 -3.83 11.51
C ASP A 75 -7.26 -4.90 11.12
N LYS A 76 -6.39 -5.27 12.07
CA LYS A 76 -5.33 -6.26 11.85
C LYS A 76 -5.80 -7.63 11.36
N GLU A 77 -7.05 -7.98 11.67
CA GLU A 77 -7.65 -9.26 11.21
C GLU A 77 -8.07 -9.22 9.74
N LEU A 78 -8.02 -8.03 9.10
CA LEU A 78 -8.48 -7.77 7.74
C LEU A 78 -9.95 -8.18 7.53
N GLY A 79 -10.39 -8.23 6.27
CA GLY A 79 -11.72 -8.69 5.88
C GLY A 79 -12.85 -7.77 6.35
N LEU A 80 -14.00 -8.36 6.69
CA LEU A 80 -15.24 -7.62 6.95
C LEU A 80 -15.10 -6.59 8.07
N LYS A 81 -14.35 -6.90 9.13
CA LYS A 81 -14.17 -6.03 10.29
C LYS A 81 -13.41 -4.75 9.91
N SER A 82 -12.33 -4.90 9.16
CA SER A 82 -11.59 -3.80 8.57
C SER A 82 -12.47 -2.97 7.64
N ASP A 83 -13.20 -3.62 6.73
CA ASP A 83 -14.04 -2.94 5.75
C ASP A 83 -15.17 -2.12 6.41
N VAL A 84 -15.78 -2.65 7.49
CA VAL A 84 -16.76 -1.93 8.31
C VAL A 84 -16.12 -0.75 9.03
N ALA A 85 -14.94 -0.92 9.63
CA ALA A 85 -14.21 0.16 10.30
C ALA A 85 -13.92 1.31 9.33
N ILE A 86 -13.36 1.00 8.15
CA ILE A 86 -13.07 1.98 7.10
C ILE A 86 -14.35 2.72 6.67
N ARG A 87 -15.47 1.99 6.50
CA ARG A 87 -16.75 2.59 6.12
C ARG A 87 -17.26 3.59 7.14
N GLU A 88 -17.24 3.24 8.44
CA GLU A 88 -17.71 4.15 9.49
C GLU A 88 -16.77 5.34 9.67
N GLN A 89 -15.45 5.12 9.60
CA GLN A 89 -14.48 6.21 9.59
C GLN A 89 -14.71 7.17 8.42
N LEU A 90 -14.94 6.66 7.20
CA LEU A 90 -15.22 7.48 6.03
C LEU A 90 -16.47 8.34 6.23
N ARG A 91 -17.56 7.78 6.79
CA ARG A 91 -18.77 8.57 7.11
C ARG A 91 -18.46 9.75 8.03
N ASP A 92 -17.61 9.55 9.02
CA ASP A 92 -17.23 10.62 9.95
C ASP A 92 -16.31 11.66 9.30
N VAL A 93 -15.43 11.25 8.39
CA VAL A 93 -14.63 12.18 7.59
C VAL A 93 -15.53 13.01 6.68
N LEU A 94 -16.48 12.39 5.97
CA LEU A 94 -17.40 13.08 5.08
C LEU A 94 -18.25 14.14 5.80
N LYS A 95 -18.73 13.86 7.01
CA LYS A 95 -19.44 14.85 7.84
C LYS A 95 -18.59 16.08 8.17
N LYS A 96 -17.27 15.91 8.28
CA LYS A 96 -16.31 16.99 8.63
C LYS A 96 -15.86 17.79 7.41
N THR A 97 -15.75 17.14 6.25
CA THR A 97 -15.14 17.73 5.03
C THR A 97 -16.16 18.18 3.98
N ASN A 98 -17.36 17.58 3.95
CA ASN A 98 -18.33 17.70 2.85
C ASN A 98 -17.73 17.39 1.46
N ALA A 99 -16.74 16.50 1.41
CA ALA A 99 -16.14 16.08 0.16
C ALA A 99 -17.16 15.42 -0.78
N LYS A 100 -16.98 15.65 -2.08
CA LYS A 100 -17.88 15.16 -3.15
C LYS A 100 -17.24 14.08 -4.01
N GLU A 101 -15.92 14.03 -4.02
CA GLU A 101 -15.13 13.06 -4.77
C GLU A 101 -13.87 12.66 -4.00
N ALA A 102 -13.39 11.45 -4.25
CA ALA A 102 -12.19 10.91 -3.65
C ALA A 102 -11.10 10.69 -4.69
N ILE A 103 -9.85 10.91 -4.28
CA ILE A 103 -8.68 10.34 -4.94
C ILE A 103 -8.02 9.42 -3.92
N VAL A 104 -7.97 8.13 -4.23
CA VAL A 104 -7.39 7.13 -3.32
C VAL A 104 -5.90 6.98 -3.63
N VAL A 105 -5.07 6.99 -2.59
CA VAL A 105 -3.64 6.67 -2.64
C VAL A 105 -3.45 5.35 -1.91
N SER A 106 -2.81 4.40 -2.58
CA SER A 106 -2.58 3.04 -2.07
C SER A 106 -1.15 2.63 -2.35
N ASP A 107 -0.55 1.80 -1.49
CA ASP A 107 0.76 1.20 -1.75
C ASP A 107 0.70 -0.23 -2.30
N GLY A 108 -0.45 -0.90 -2.18
CA GLY A 108 -0.55 -2.32 -2.47
C GLY A 108 -1.91 -2.78 -2.99
N THR A 109 -2.01 -4.06 -3.33
CA THR A 109 -3.28 -4.67 -3.76
C THR A 109 -4.25 -4.88 -2.60
N SER A 110 -3.74 -5.00 -1.36
CA SER A 110 -4.54 -5.19 -0.16
C SER A 110 -5.52 -4.03 0.07
N ASP A 111 -5.08 -2.78 -0.09
CA ASP A 111 -5.92 -1.59 0.09
C ASP A 111 -6.96 -1.46 -1.01
N GLU A 112 -6.61 -1.80 -2.25
CA GLU A 112 -7.52 -1.63 -3.38
C GLU A 112 -8.77 -2.52 -3.27
N VAL A 113 -8.73 -3.57 -2.44
CA VAL A 113 -9.89 -4.41 -2.11
C VAL A 113 -11.02 -3.59 -1.47
N VAL A 114 -10.72 -2.51 -0.74
CA VAL A 114 -11.75 -1.71 -0.05
C VAL A 114 -12.36 -0.61 -0.95
N LEU A 115 -11.88 -0.45 -2.19
CA LEU A 115 -12.41 0.56 -3.12
C LEU A 115 -13.93 0.49 -3.32
N PRO A 116 -14.58 -0.69 -3.46
CA PRO A 116 -16.04 -0.76 -3.58
C PRO A 116 -16.77 -0.21 -2.36
N VAL A 117 -16.21 -0.40 -1.15
CA VAL A 117 -16.77 0.14 0.10
C VAL A 117 -16.70 1.66 0.09
N ILE A 118 -15.58 2.23 -0.33
CA ILE A 118 -15.41 3.68 -0.45
C ILE A 118 -16.35 4.25 -1.52
N GLN A 119 -16.40 3.63 -2.71
CA GLN A 119 -17.26 4.04 -3.83
C GLN A 119 -18.75 4.06 -3.46
N SER A 120 -19.18 3.18 -2.55
CA SER A 120 -20.57 3.17 -2.07
C SER A 120 -20.98 4.43 -1.31
N LEU A 121 -20.03 5.22 -0.82
CA LEU A 121 -20.25 6.45 -0.04
C LEU A 121 -19.74 7.72 -0.72
N LEU A 122 -18.68 7.61 -1.52
CA LEU A 122 -18.03 8.74 -2.17
C LEU A 122 -17.50 8.30 -3.55
N PRO A 123 -17.89 8.96 -4.65
CA PRO A 123 -17.34 8.67 -5.97
C PRO A 123 -15.80 8.77 -5.98
N ILE A 124 -15.12 7.78 -6.55
CA ILE A 124 -13.67 7.78 -6.70
C ILE A 124 -13.33 8.25 -8.11
N THR A 125 -12.69 9.42 -8.22
CA THR A 125 -12.28 10.01 -9.50
C THR A 125 -10.97 9.39 -10.00
N SER A 126 -10.08 8.97 -9.08
CA SER A 126 -8.80 8.37 -9.43
C SER A 126 -8.24 7.50 -8.29
N VAL A 127 -7.42 6.51 -8.66
CA VAL A 127 -6.60 5.71 -7.75
C VAL A 127 -5.14 5.88 -8.15
N GLN A 128 -4.30 6.30 -7.20
CA GLN A 128 -2.88 6.53 -7.40
C GLN A 128 -2.08 5.51 -6.56
N ARG A 129 -1.49 4.53 -7.24
CA ARG A 129 -0.60 3.54 -6.61
C ARG A 129 0.81 4.12 -6.40
N VAL A 130 1.35 3.95 -5.20
CA VAL A 130 2.69 4.39 -4.80
C VAL A 130 3.52 3.16 -4.48
N VAL A 131 4.59 2.92 -5.23
CA VAL A 131 5.47 1.76 -5.00
C VAL A 131 6.76 2.23 -4.33
N VAL A 132 6.99 1.78 -3.10
CA VAL A 132 8.25 2.01 -2.40
C VAL A 132 9.26 0.96 -2.83
N ARG A 133 10.39 1.41 -3.40
CA ARG A 133 11.46 0.51 -3.82
C ARG A 133 12.39 0.21 -2.64
N GLN A 134 12.24 -0.96 -2.03
CA GLN A 134 13.19 -1.50 -1.07
C GLN A 134 14.25 -2.31 -1.84
N SER A 135 15.42 -1.72 -2.12
CA SER A 135 16.46 -2.35 -2.94
C SER A 135 17.66 -2.81 -2.10
N GLU A 136 17.76 -4.13 -1.94
CA GLU A 136 19.05 -4.84 -1.82
C GLU A 136 18.87 -6.32 -2.21
N ASN A 137 17.76 -6.94 -1.79
CA ASN A 137 17.52 -8.38 -2.02
C ASN A 137 17.18 -8.76 -3.47
N VAL A 138 16.48 -7.90 -4.23
CA VAL A 138 16.12 -8.21 -5.64
C VAL A 138 17.34 -8.11 -6.55
N GLU A 139 18.19 -7.12 -6.33
CA GLU A 139 19.45 -6.97 -7.06
C GLU A 139 20.41 -8.12 -6.74
N THR A 140 20.56 -8.45 -5.45
CA THR A 140 21.37 -9.59 -5.01
C THR A 140 20.83 -10.91 -5.57
N SER A 141 19.50 -11.12 -5.54
CA SER A 141 18.86 -12.31 -6.13
C SER A 141 19.05 -12.36 -7.64
N TYR A 142 18.95 -11.23 -8.35
CA TYR A 142 19.20 -11.15 -9.78
C TYR A 142 20.66 -11.51 -10.11
N TYR A 143 21.64 -10.97 -9.37
CA TYR A 143 23.05 -11.31 -9.56
C TYR A 143 23.35 -12.77 -9.22
N LEU A 144 22.77 -13.31 -8.16
CA LEU A 144 22.89 -14.72 -7.79
C LEU A 144 22.34 -15.61 -8.91
N ILE A 145 21.08 -15.40 -9.31
CA ILE A 145 20.45 -16.15 -10.41
C ILE A 145 21.30 -16.06 -11.67
N LYS A 146 21.74 -14.87 -12.06
CA LYS A 146 22.61 -14.65 -13.22
C LYS A 146 23.94 -15.40 -13.12
N SER A 147 24.57 -15.41 -11.94
CA SER A 147 25.83 -16.13 -11.70
C SER A 147 25.65 -17.65 -11.76
N TYR A 148 24.56 -18.18 -11.20
CA TYR A 148 24.22 -19.61 -11.28
C TYR A 148 23.94 -20.03 -12.72
N TRP A 149 23.16 -19.26 -13.47
CA TRP A 149 22.93 -19.51 -14.90
C TRP A 149 24.23 -19.48 -15.70
N LYS A 150 25.11 -18.52 -15.42
CA LYS A 150 26.42 -18.45 -16.07
C LYS A 150 27.29 -19.67 -15.72
N GLU A 151 27.30 -20.11 -14.46
CA GLU A 151 28.04 -21.31 -14.07
C GLU A 151 27.48 -22.58 -14.75
N LEU A 152 26.16 -22.75 -14.74
CA LEU A 152 25.46 -23.84 -15.44
C LEU A 152 25.84 -23.88 -16.92
N LEU A 153 25.72 -22.76 -17.63
CA LEU A 153 26.02 -22.69 -19.07
C LEU A 153 27.51 -22.88 -19.38
N SER A 154 28.40 -22.48 -18.45
CA SER A 154 29.85 -22.62 -18.63
C SER A 154 30.39 -24.03 -18.35
N LYS A 155 29.67 -24.86 -17.58
CA LYS A 155 30.10 -26.20 -17.17
C LYS A 155 29.13 -27.26 -17.68
N PRO A 156 29.33 -27.80 -18.89
CA PRO A 156 28.39 -28.71 -19.55
C PRO A 156 28.21 -30.04 -18.80
N GLU A 157 29.17 -30.48 -17.97
CA GLU A 157 28.95 -31.63 -17.08
C GLU A 157 27.92 -31.35 -15.96
N LYS A 158 27.94 -30.16 -15.35
CA LYS A 158 27.04 -29.79 -14.25
C LYS A 158 25.63 -29.50 -14.75
N ALA A 159 25.50 -28.81 -15.89
CA ALA A 159 24.21 -28.55 -16.52
C ALA A 159 23.47 -29.84 -16.89
N ARG A 160 24.18 -30.85 -17.40
CA ARG A 160 23.58 -32.16 -17.74
C ARG A 160 22.99 -32.87 -16.53
N VAL A 161 23.62 -32.77 -15.37
CA VAL A 161 23.10 -33.39 -14.13
C VAL A 161 21.92 -32.57 -13.57
N ILE A 162 22.08 -31.25 -13.47
CA ILE A 162 21.10 -30.36 -12.81
C ILE A 162 19.84 -30.18 -13.65
N LEU A 163 19.95 -30.05 -14.97
CA LEU A 163 18.80 -29.87 -15.86
C LEU A 163 18.39 -31.16 -16.56
N GLY A 164 19.34 -32.04 -16.89
CA GLY A 164 19.07 -33.24 -17.67
C GLY A 164 18.38 -34.35 -16.88
N LEU A 165 18.79 -34.65 -15.64
CA LEU A 165 18.12 -35.68 -14.84
C LEU A 165 16.66 -35.33 -14.52
N PRO A 166 16.32 -34.09 -14.11
CA PRO A 166 14.92 -33.69 -13.94
C PRO A 166 14.13 -33.72 -15.26
N ALA A 167 14.73 -33.30 -16.38
CA ALA A 167 14.08 -33.36 -17.68
C ALA A 167 13.77 -34.80 -18.10
N ILE A 168 14.72 -35.74 -17.90
CA ILE A 168 14.52 -37.16 -18.17
C ILE A 168 13.43 -37.72 -17.25
N ALA A 169 13.46 -37.40 -15.95
CA ALA A 169 12.43 -37.84 -15.02
C ALA A 169 11.04 -37.31 -15.40
N LEU A 170 10.93 -36.04 -15.82
CA LEU A 170 9.68 -35.46 -16.33
C LEU A 170 9.19 -36.16 -17.60
N ILE A 171 10.09 -36.54 -18.52
CA ILE A 171 9.72 -37.29 -19.73
C ILE A 171 9.26 -38.71 -19.39
N ILE A 172 9.85 -39.36 -18.39
CA ILE A 172 9.48 -40.71 -17.95
C ILE A 172 8.16 -40.72 -17.15
N LEU A 173 7.89 -39.64 -16.41
CA LEU A 173 6.69 -39.49 -15.56
C LEU A 173 5.50 -38.82 -16.27
N ALA A 174 5.69 -38.31 -17.49
CA ALA A 174 4.65 -37.73 -18.34
C ALA A 174 3.99 -38.79 -19.24
#